data_AF-A0A822DNP5-F1
#
_entry.id   AF-A0A822DNP5-F1
#
_cell.length_a   1.000
_cell.length_b   1.000
_cell.length_c   1.000
_cell.angle_alpha   90.00
_cell.angle_beta   90.00
_cell.angle_gamma   90.00
#
_symmetry.space_group_name_H-M   'P 1'
#
loop_
_entity.id
_entity.type
_entity.pdbx_description
1 polymer ?
#
loop_
_entity_poly.entity_id
_entity_poly.type
_entity_poly.pdbx_seq_one_letter_code
_entity_poly.pdbx_strand_id
1 'polypeptide(L)' 'TSFDHARQADVCLVLGSSLRVTPTAHIPMIAALHVGKLAIGNFQ' A
#
# COMPACT_ATOMS: atom_id res chain seq x y z
N THR A 1 2.58 -9.99 9.85
CA THR A 1 2.87 -8.55 10.01
C THR A 1 2.23 -7.76 8.87
N SER A 2 2.16 -6.42 8.92
CA SER A 2 1.52 -5.61 7.86
C SER A 2 2.12 -5.84 6.46
N PHE A 3 3.41 -6.18 6.38
CA PHE A 3 4.08 -6.55 5.13
C PHE A 3 3.61 -7.90 4.57
N ASP A 4 3.29 -8.85 5.45
CA ASP A 4 2.78 -10.17 5.02
C ASP A 4 1.35 -10.05 4.52
N HIS A 5 0.52 -9.21 5.16
CA HIS A 5 -0.82 -8.89 4.66
C HIS A 5 -0.77 -8.21 3.29
N ALA A 6 0.19 -7.30 3.06
CA ALA A 6 0.35 -6.68 1.75
C ALA A 6 0.64 -7.69 0.64
N ARG A 7 1.47 -8.72 0.89
CA ARG A 7 1.78 -9.75 -0.12
C ARG A 7 0.59 -10.62 -0.52
N GLN A 8 -0.42 -10.70 0.34
CA GLN A 8 -1.61 -11.52 0.14
C GLN A 8 -2.85 -10.68 -0.21
N ALA A 9 -2.71 -9.35 -0.26
CA ALA A 9 -3.84 -8.45 -0.44
C ALA A 9 -4.23 -8.34 -1.92
N ASP A 10 -5.48 -8.69 -2.23
CA ASP A 10 -6.06 -8.45 -3.56
C ASP A 10 -6.36 -6.97 -3.81
N VAL A 11 -6.51 -6.18 -2.75
CA VAL A 11 -6.77 -4.74 -2.80
C VAL A 11 -6.04 -4.01 -1.68
N CYS A 12 -5.38 -2.90 -2.01
CA CYS A 12 -4.76 -1.97 -1.07
C CYS A 12 -5.32 -0.56 -1.29
N LEU A 13 -5.86 0.04 -0.22
CA LEU A 13 -6.38 1.40 -0.22
C LEU A 13 -5.51 2.28 0.66
N VAL A 14 -4.93 3.34 0.09
CA VAL A 14 -4.15 4.34 0.80
C VAL A 14 -4.98 5.62 0.92
N LEU A 15 -5.24 6.06 2.15
CA LEU A 15 -6.03 7.26 2.42
C LEU A 15 -5.19 8.28 3.21
N GLY A 16 -5.14 9.52 2.73
CA GLY A 16 -4.53 10.65 3.45
C GLY A 16 -3.05 10.47 3.78
N SER A 17 -2.32 9.67 2.98
CA SER A 17 -0.90 9.40 3.18
C SER A 17 -0.06 9.92 2.02
N SER A 18 1.04 10.58 2.35
CA SER A 18 2.04 11.08 1.40
C SER A 18 3.03 10.01 0.93
N LEU A 19 3.02 8.82 1.56
CA LEU A 19 3.92 7.70 1.26
C LEU A 19 5.43 8.06 1.34
N ARG A 20 5.82 8.94 2.26
CA ARG A 20 7.23 9.36 2.43
C ARG A 20 8.00 8.65 3.55
N VAL A 21 7.29 8.10 4.53
CA VAL A 21 7.93 7.51 5.72
C VAL A 21 8.25 6.04 5.46
N THR A 22 9.53 5.70 5.46
CA THR A 22 10.00 4.33 5.32
C THR A 22 10.08 3.62 6.69
N PRO A 23 9.81 2.31 6.77
CA PRO A 23 9.53 1.40 5.64
C PRO A 23 8.03 1.33 5.25
N THR A 24 7.12 2.01 5.95
CA THR A 24 5.66 1.94 5.74
C THR A 24 5.24 2.32 4.32
N ALA A 25 5.93 3.28 3.70
CA ALA A 25 5.72 3.69 2.31
C ALA A 25 5.80 2.53 1.30
N HIS A 26 6.48 1.43 1.63
CA HIS A 26 6.63 0.28 0.73
C HIS A 26 5.43 -0.68 0.77
N ILE A 27 4.58 -0.63 1.80
CA ILE A 27 3.46 -1.57 1.98
C ILE A 27 2.50 -1.55 0.77
N PRO A 28 2.03 -0.40 0.26
CA PRO A 28 1.13 -0.38 -0.90
C PRO A 28 1.82 -0.85 -2.18
N MET A 29 3.13 -0.59 -2.29
CA MET A 29 3.95 -1.06 -3.41
C MET A 29 4.04 -2.59 -3.44
N ILE A 30 4.22 -3.22 -2.27
CA ILE A 30 4.27 -4.68 -2.13
C ILE A 30 2.93 -5.30 -2.54
N ALA A 31 1.81 -4.69 -2.11
CA ALA A 31 0.48 -5.14 -2.50
C ALA A 31 0.21 -5.00 -4.00
N ALA A 32 0.64 -3.90 -4.62
CA ALA A 32 0.50 -3.69 -6.06
C ALA A 32 1.32 -4.68 -6.91
N LEU A 33 2.49 -5.12 -6.41
CA LEU A 33 3.37 -6.05 -7.13
C LEU A 33 2.85 -7.49 -7.12
N HIS A 34 2.02 -7.87 -6.15
CA HIS A 34 1.51 -9.24 -5.97
C HIS A 34 0.05 -9.38 -6.46
N VAL A 35 -0.25 -8.89 -7.66
CA VAL A 35 -1.57 -9.03 -8.35
C VAL A 35 -2.70 -8.17 -7.73
N GLY A 36 -2.45 -7.51 -6.60
CA GLY A 36 -3.42 -6.65 -5.93
C GLY A 36 -3.69 -5.34 -6.68
N LYS A 37 -4.91 -4.80 -6.52
CA LYS A 37 -5.28 -3.46 -6.99
C LYS A 37 -4.90 -2.42 -5.95
N LEU A 38 -4.22 -1.35 -6.36
CA LEU A 38 -3.88 -0.22 -5.50
C LEU A 38 -4.72 1.01 -5.84
N ALA A 39 -5.43 1.55 -4.84
CA ALA A 39 -6.12 2.83 -4.93
C ALA A 39 -5.53 3.81 -3.91
N ILE A 40 -5.24 5.04 -4.35
CA ILE A 40 -4.68 6.08 -3.50
C ILE A 40 -5.61 7.29 -3.54
N GLY A 41 -6.18 7.63 -2.39
CA GLY A 41 -6.96 8.85 -2.16
C GLY A 41 -6.19 9.80 -1.27
N ASN A 42 -5.62 10.85 -1.86
CA ASN A 42 -4.91 11.89 -1.12
C ASN A 42 -5.31 13.28 -1.65
N PHE A 43 -5.47 14.25 -0.75
CA PHE A 43 -5.86 15.63 -1.07
C PHE A 43 -4.66 16.59 -1.23
N GLN A 44 -3.44 16.11 -0.96
CA GLN A 44 -2.21 16.90 -1.07
C GLN A 44 -1.73 17.06 -2.51
#